data_AF-A0A0D6TQ60-F1
#
_entry.id   AF-A0A0D6TQ60-F1
#
_cell.length_a   1.000
_cell.length_b   1.000
_cell.length_c   1.000
_cell.angle_alpha   90.00
_cell.angle_beta   90.00
_cell.angle_gamma   90.00
#
_symmetry.space_group_name_H-M   'P 1'
#
loop_
_entity.id
_entity.type
_entity.pdbx_description
1 polymer ?
#
loop_
_entity_poly.entity_id
_entity_poly.type
_entity_poly.pdbx_seq_one_letter_code
_entity_poly.pdbx_strand_id
1 'polypeptide(L)'
;MNLISIIKELQISKKTIFFSVLGQTYYFLIAFFLFKGELIDMLDERLLYDKHFYYIFCISFIMSSFWFLINVSISAFVLMFHHSNTKYNDNPSGIFINSMFCSIGYLSCSMLLNFLLDYDFEYFIIYSFSFISIRVLWVIMKSLILKKNHFKFYTLFTVFFKI
;
A
#
# COMPACT_ATOMS: atom_id res chain seq x y z
N MET A 1 -8.11 -9.66 19.04
CA MET A 1 -8.43 -10.32 17.76
C MET A 1 -7.19 -11.00 17.22
N ASN A 2 -7.34 -12.18 16.61
CA ASN A 2 -6.23 -12.86 15.95
C ASN A 2 -6.01 -12.23 14.56
N LEU A 3 -4.76 -12.10 14.09
CA LEU A 3 -4.45 -11.49 12.78
C LEU A 3 -5.22 -12.18 11.64
N ILE A 4 -5.40 -13.50 11.74
CA ILE A 4 -6.12 -14.32 10.77
C ILE A 4 -7.60 -13.94 10.70
N SER A 5 -8.23 -13.56 11.82
CA SER A 5 -9.65 -13.14 11.81
C SER A 5 -9.81 -11.78 11.12
N ILE A 6 -8.86 -10.87 11.33
CA ILE A 6 -8.83 -9.53 10.71
C ILE A 6 -8.63 -9.63 9.20
N ILE A 7 -7.75 -10.51 8.74
CA ILE A 7 -7.53 -10.71 7.30
C ILE A 7 -8.79 -11.29 6.64
N LYS A 8 -9.51 -12.18 7.33
CA LYS A 8 -10.81 -12.70 6.85
C LYS A 8 -11.88 -11.61 6.80
N GLU A 9 -11.88 -10.66 7.74
CA GLU A 9 -12.79 -9.52 7.75
C GLU A 9 -12.60 -8.58 6.55
N LEU A 10 -11.39 -8.51 5.96
CA LEU A 10 -11.16 -7.70 4.76
C LEU A 10 -11.91 -8.21 3.51
N GLN A 11 -12.45 -9.45 3.53
CA GLN A 11 -13.28 -10.04 2.48
C GLN A 11 -12.70 -9.89 1.05
N ILE A 12 -11.39 -10.03 0.90
CA ILE A 12 -10.71 -9.82 -0.39
C ILE A 12 -11.03 -10.98 -1.33
N SER A 13 -11.70 -10.68 -2.45
CA SER A 13 -12.04 -11.71 -3.45
C SER A 13 -10.82 -12.14 -4.27
N LYS A 14 -10.81 -13.39 -4.77
CA LYS A 14 -9.76 -13.89 -5.67
C LYS A 14 -9.56 -13.01 -6.92
N LYS A 15 -10.66 -12.48 -7.47
CA LYS A 15 -10.61 -11.55 -8.61
C LYS A 15 -9.88 -10.27 -8.23
N THR A 16 -10.19 -9.70 -7.07
CA THR A 16 -9.53 -8.49 -6.55
C THR A 16 -8.03 -8.72 -6.38
N ILE A 17 -7.62 -9.87 -5.82
CA ILE A 17 -6.20 -10.23 -5.67
C ILE A 17 -5.52 -10.23 -7.04
N PHE A 18 -6.09 -10.96 -8.00
CA PHE A 18 -5.52 -11.11 -9.34
C PHE A 18 -5.36 -9.77 -10.06
N PHE A 19 -6.42 -8.96 -10.11
CA PHE A 19 -6.36 -7.63 -10.75
C PHE A 19 -5.45 -6.65 -10.02
N SER A 20 -5.36 -6.75 -8.69
CA SER A 20 -4.48 -5.90 -7.88
C SER A 20 -3.01 -6.19 -8.19
N VAL A 21 -2.63 -7.47 -8.22
CA VAL A 21 -1.26 -7.89 -8.53
C VAL A 21 -0.93 -7.58 -9.99
N LEU A 22 -1.78 -7.92 -10.95
CA LEU A 22 -1.51 -7.57 -12.34
C LEU A 22 -1.42 -6.06 -12.57
N GLY A 23 -2.33 -5.29 -11.98
CA GLY A 23 -2.33 -3.83 -12.10
C GLY A 23 -1.04 -3.21 -11.54
N GLN A 24 -0.57 -3.68 -10.39
CA GLN A 24 0.68 -3.22 -9.78
C GLN A 24 1.92 -3.71 -10.53
N THR A 25 1.88 -4.90 -11.14
CA THR A 25 2.97 -5.46 -11.95
C THR A 25 3.35 -4.51 -13.08
N TYR A 26 2.37 -3.84 -13.68
CA TYR A 26 2.61 -2.84 -14.73
C TYR A 26 3.46 -1.66 -14.25
N TYR A 27 3.25 -1.17 -13.02
CA TYR A 27 4.06 -0.07 -12.46
C TYR A 27 5.51 -0.49 -12.20
N PHE A 28 5.72 -1.70 -11.69
CA PHE A 28 7.09 -2.23 -11.52
C PHE A 28 7.77 -2.47 -12.85
N LEU A 29 7.04 -2.96 -13.86
CA LEU A 29 7.56 -3.13 -15.21
C LEU A 29 8.04 -1.79 -15.78
N ILE A 30 7.21 -0.74 -15.71
CA ILE A 30 7.60 0.61 -16.14
C ILE A 30 8.82 1.09 -15.36
N ALA A 31 8.86 0.92 -14.03
CA ALA A 31 9.99 1.33 -13.22
C ALA A 31 11.29 0.64 -13.63
N PHE A 32 11.24 -0.65 -13.99
CA PHE A 32 12.40 -1.37 -14.54
C PHE A 32 12.87 -0.75 -15.87
N PHE A 33 11.94 -0.47 -16.80
CA PHE A 33 12.26 0.18 -18.07
C PHE A 33 12.76 1.62 -17.90
N LEU A 34 12.40 2.33 -16.83
CA LEU A 34 12.86 3.71 -16.63
C LEU A 34 14.21 3.77 -15.91
N PHE A 35 14.46 2.90 -14.93
CA PHE A 35 15.57 3.06 -13.98
C PHE A 35 16.61 1.93 -14.03
N LYS A 36 16.44 0.94 -14.91
CA LYS A 36 17.44 -0.10 -15.18
C LYS A 36 17.70 -0.22 -16.68
N GLY A 37 18.34 0.81 -17.25
CA GLY A 37 18.71 0.85 -18.66
C GLY A 37 19.50 -0.38 -19.12
N GLU A 38 20.41 -0.90 -18.28
CA GLU A 38 21.20 -2.10 -18.58
C GLU A 38 20.33 -3.34 -18.88
N LEU A 39 19.14 -3.45 -18.27
CA LEU A 39 18.22 -4.56 -18.53
C LEU A 39 17.49 -4.40 -19.86
N ILE A 40 17.34 -3.16 -20.36
CA ILE A 40 16.75 -2.86 -21.66
C ILE A 40 17.72 -3.22 -22.77
N ASP A 41 19.01 -2.96 -22.58
CA ASP A 41 20.05 -3.28 -23.56
C ASP A 41 20.18 -4.79 -23.82
N MET A 42 19.68 -5.62 -22.90
CA MET A 42 19.60 -7.08 -23.05
C MET A 42 18.35 -7.55 -23.79
N LEU A 43 17.40 -6.65 -24.09
CA LEU A 43 16.14 -7.01 -24.73
C LEU A 43 16.28 -7.11 -26.25
N ASP A 44 15.67 -8.15 -26.81
CA ASP A 44 15.59 -8.35 -28.24
C ASP A 44 14.44 -7.52 -28.85
N GLU A 45 14.53 -7.20 -30.14
CA GLU A 45 13.50 -6.38 -30.85
C GLU A 45 12.11 -7.03 -30.77
N ARG A 46 12.07 -8.36 -30.65
CA ARG A 46 10.83 -9.14 -30.55
C ARG A 46 10.55 -9.54 -29.09
N LEU A 47 10.11 -8.56 -28.30
CA LEU A 47 9.80 -8.71 -26.87
C LEU A 47 8.91 -9.93 -26.53
N LEU A 48 7.95 -10.28 -27.38
CA LEU A 48 7.05 -11.43 -27.15
C LEU A 48 7.75 -12.80 -27.18
N TYR A 49 8.97 -12.89 -27.71
CA TYR A 49 9.74 -14.13 -27.76
C TYR A 49 11.01 -14.06 -26.90
N ASP A 50 11.23 -12.93 -26.24
CA ASP A 50 12.44 -12.67 -25.50
C ASP A 50 12.38 -13.22 -24.07
N LYS A 51 13.32 -14.11 -23.75
CA LYS A 51 13.46 -14.70 -22.42
C LYS A 51 13.80 -13.65 -21.36
N HIS A 52 14.57 -12.61 -21.72
CA HIS A 52 14.93 -11.53 -20.81
C HIS A 52 13.71 -10.68 -20.46
N PHE A 53 12.83 -10.41 -21.44
CA PHE A 53 11.54 -9.76 -21.18
C PHE A 53 10.69 -10.57 -20.18
N TYR A 54 10.53 -11.87 -20.40
CA TYR A 54 9.76 -12.72 -19.47
C TYR A 54 10.38 -12.80 -18.08
N TYR A 55 11.72 -12.76 -17.99
CA TYR A 55 12.42 -12.69 -16.71
C TYR A 55 12.12 -11.39 -15.96
N ILE A 56 12.20 -10.23 -16.63
CA ILE A 56 11.87 -8.92 -16.04
C ILE A 56 10.39 -8.86 -15.64
N PHE A 57 9.50 -9.40 -16.47
CA PHE A 57 8.08 -9.51 -16.16
C PHE A 57 7.84 -10.36 -14.91
N CYS A 58 8.53 -11.50 -14.79
CA CYS A 58 8.45 -12.37 -13.62
C CYS A 58 8.91 -11.67 -12.34
N ILE A 59 10.04 -10.95 -12.39
CA ILE A 59 10.52 -10.14 -11.24
C ILE A 59 9.49 -9.07 -10.88
N SER A 60 8.96 -8.35 -11.88
CA SER A 60 7.94 -7.32 -11.66
C SER A 60 6.68 -7.89 -11.01
N PHE A 61 6.29 -9.10 -11.39
CA PHE A 61 5.17 -9.81 -10.79
C PHE A 61 5.44 -10.24 -9.33
N ILE A 62 6.66 -10.69 -9.02
CA ILE A 62 7.08 -11.02 -7.65
C ILE A 62 7.08 -9.76 -6.77
N MET A 63 7.67 -8.66 -7.25
CA MET A 63 7.66 -7.37 -6.57
C MET A 63 6.23 -6.89 -6.30
N SER A 64 5.35 -7.01 -7.30
CA SER A 64 3.94 -6.69 -7.16
C SER A 64 3.23 -7.58 -6.14
N SER A 65 3.54 -8.86 -6.09
CA SER A 65 2.95 -9.80 -5.11
C SER A 65 3.38 -9.42 -3.70
N PHE A 66 4.65 -9.08 -3.50
CA PHE A 66 5.16 -8.58 -2.23
C PHE A 66 4.49 -7.25 -1.84
N TRP A 67 4.35 -6.34 -2.79
CA TRP A 67 3.67 -5.07 -2.59
C TRP A 67 2.19 -5.24 -2.22
N PHE A 68 1.50 -6.18 -2.86
CA PHE A 68 0.15 -6.56 -2.51
C PHE A 68 0.06 -7.04 -1.05
N LEU A 69 0.97 -7.92 -0.61
CA LEU A 69 1.03 -8.40 0.77
C LEU A 69 1.25 -7.27 1.78
N ILE A 70 2.10 -6.28 1.44
CA ILE A 70 2.28 -5.08 2.25
C ILE A 70 0.95 -4.31 2.37
N ASN A 71 0.21 -4.12 1.28
CA ASN A 71 -1.09 -3.43 1.31
C ASN A 71 -2.13 -4.18 2.15
N VAL A 72 -2.17 -5.51 2.09
CA VAL A 72 -3.00 -6.34 2.98
C VAL A 72 -2.62 -6.13 4.43
N SER A 73 -1.32 -6.14 4.74
CA SER A 73 -0.79 -5.98 6.10
C SER A 73 -1.11 -4.60 6.67
N ILE A 74 -0.94 -3.54 5.87
CA ILE A 74 -1.33 -2.18 6.24
C ILE A 74 -2.84 -2.10 6.46
N SER A 75 -3.64 -2.70 5.58
CA SER A 75 -5.11 -2.67 5.73
C SER A 75 -5.56 -3.35 7.01
N ALA A 76 -4.97 -4.50 7.34
CA ALA A 76 -5.21 -5.21 8.59
C ALA A 76 -4.77 -4.37 9.81
N PHE A 77 -3.60 -3.75 9.74
CA PHE A 77 -3.10 -2.85 10.78
C PHE A 77 -4.03 -1.66 10.99
N VAL A 78 -4.43 -0.97 9.92
CA VAL A 78 -5.38 0.15 9.98
C VAL A 78 -6.71 -0.29 10.60
N LEU A 79 -7.20 -1.48 10.23
CA LEU A 79 -8.45 -2.04 10.76
C LEU A 79 -8.36 -2.29 12.28
N MET A 80 -7.21 -2.76 12.80
CA MET A 80 -6.97 -2.88 14.24
C MET A 80 -7.14 -1.55 15.00
N PHE A 81 -6.67 -0.43 14.42
CA PHE A 81 -6.75 0.88 15.07
C PHE A 81 -8.11 1.58 14.89
N HIS A 82 -8.92 1.13 13.93
CA HIS A 82 -10.20 1.77 13.58
C HIS A 82 -11.43 1.12 14.22
N HIS A 83 -11.27 0.02 14.99
CA HIS A 83 -12.38 -0.73 15.58
C HIS A 83 -13.26 0.07 16.57
N SER A 84 -12.86 1.30 16.95
CA SER A 84 -13.70 2.23 17.74
C SER A 84 -14.53 3.22 16.90
N ASN A 85 -14.37 3.24 15.57
CA ASN A 85 -15.06 4.17 14.67
C ASN A 85 -16.06 3.42 13.77
N THR A 86 -17.34 3.67 13.99
CA THR A 86 -18.50 3.02 13.35
C THR A 86 -18.52 3.06 11.81
N LYS A 87 -17.78 3.98 11.18
CA LYS A 87 -17.82 4.23 9.72
C LYS A 87 -17.34 3.08 8.84
N TYR A 88 -16.61 2.09 9.38
CA TYR A 88 -16.07 0.97 8.60
C TYR A 88 -16.61 -0.41 9.00
N ASN A 89 -17.47 -0.50 10.01
CA ASN A 89 -18.10 -1.77 10.39
C ASN A 89 -18.99 -2.33 9.28
N ASP A 90 -19.58 -1.45 8.46
CA ASP A 90 -20.51 -1.84 7.40
C ASP A 90 -19.81 -2.16 6.06
N ASN A 91 -18.54 -1.77 5.87
CA ASN A 91 -17.80 -2.07 4.64
C ASN A 91 -16.27 -2.22 4.86
N PRO A 92 -15.82 -3.35 5.44
CA PRO A 92 -14.40 -3.59 5.72
C PRO A 92 -13.55 -3.71 4.43
N SER A 93 -14.15 -4.15 3.32
CA SER A 93 -13.47 -4.21 2.01
C SER A 93 -13.05 -2.84 1.49
N GLY A 94 -13.76 -1.77 1.87
CA GLY A 94 -13.45 -0.40 1.50
C GLY A 94 -12.09 0.09 2.03
N ILE A 95 -11.65 -0.43 3.19
CA ILE A 95 -10.31 -0.11 3.74
C ILE A 95 -9.22 -0.65 2.82
N PHE A 96 -9.38 -1.89 2.35
CA PHE A 96 -8.43 -2.53 1.45
C PHE A 96 -8.38 -1.81 0.09
N ILE A 97 -9.54 -1.51 -0.50
CA ILE A 97 -9.63 -0.80 -1.78
C ILE A 97 -8.98 0.59 -1.68
N ASN A 98 -9.28 1.36 -0.63
CA ASN A 98 -8.63 2.64 -0.39
C ASN A 98 -7.12 2.48 -0.24
N SER A 99 -6.67 1.39 0.41
CA SER A 99 -5.26 1.09 0.54
C SER A 99 -4.58 0.86 -0.79
N MET A 100 -5.21 0.09 -1.67
CA MET A 100 -4.74 -0.16 -3.03
C MET A 100 -4.64 1.11 -3.86
N PHE A 101 -5.67 1.99 -3.81
CA PHE A 101 -5.63 3.28 -4.52
C PHE A 101 -4.51 4.19 -4.03
N CYS A 102 -4.33 4.34 -2.72
CA CYS A 102 -3.21 5.08 -2.17
C CYS A 102 -1.87 4.49 -2.62
N SER A 103 -1.77 3.15 -2.65
CA SER A 103 -0.58 2.43 -3.07
C SER A 103 -0.17 2.74 -4.52
N ILE A 104 -1.16 2.78 -5.43
CA ILE A 104 -0.93 3.16 -6.83
C ILE A 104 -0.43 4.61 -6.90
N GLY A 105 -1.02 5.50 -6.10
CA GLY A 105 -0.55 6.89 -5.98
C GLY A 105 0.89 6.98 -5.48
N TYR A 106 1.27 6.15 -4.51
CA TYR A 106 2.65 6.10 -4.00
C TYR A 106 3.63 5.63 -5.06
N LEU A 107 3.36 4.50 -5.72
CA LEU A 107 4.21 4.00 -6.81
C LEU A 107 4.35 5.04 -7.93
N SER A 108 3.26 5.71 -8.30
CA SER A 108 3.27 6.74 -9.35
C SER A 108 4.08 7.97 -8.92
N CYS A 109 3.91 8.46 -7.70
CA CYS A 109 4.64 9.61 -7.17
C CYS A 109 6.13 9.29 -6.99
N SER A 110 6.46 8.11 -6.48
CA SER A 110 7.83 7.63 -6.36
C SER A 110 8.51 7.52 -7.71
N MET A 111 7.81 7.01 -8.72
CA MET A 111 8.33 6.95 -10.09
C MET A 111 8.59 8.36 -10.65
N LEU A 112 7.64 9.28 -10.48
CA LEU A 112 7.82 10.67 -10.92
C LEU A 112 9.00 11.35 -10.22
N LEU A 113 9.10 11.24 -8.89
CA LEU A 113 10.20 11.82 -8.12
C LEU A 113 11.54 11.22 -8.51
N ASN A 114 11.61 9.89 -8.65
CA ASN A 114 12.84 9.20 -9.02
C ASN A 114 13.30 9.59 -10.42
N PHE A 115 12.37 9.76 -11.36
CA PHE A 115 12.64 10.25 -12.70
C PHE A 115 13.13 11.70 -12.72
N LEU A 116 12.50 12.60 -11.95
CA LEU A 116 12.90 14.01 -11.89
C LEU A 116 14.27 14.23 -11.24
N LEU A 117 14.65 13.35 -10.31
CA LEU A 117 15.92 13.42 -9.59
C LEU A 117 17.04 12.60 -10.25
N ASP A 118 16.74 11.91 -11.35
CA ASP A 118 17.67 11.06 -12.10
C ASP A 118 18.39 10.03 -11.21
N TYR A 119 17.60 9.30 -10.41
CA TYR A 119 18.11 8.30 -9.49
C TYR A 119 17.85 6.86 -9.95
N ASP A 120 18.69 5.95 -9.45
CA ASP A 120 18.59 4.52 -9.71
C ASP A 120 17.30 3.89 -9.17
N PHE A 121 17.00 2.68 -9.66
CA PHE A 121 15.83 1.89 -9.25
C PHE A 121 15.72 1.67 -7.72
N GLU A 122 16.84 1.61 -7.01
CA GLU A 122 16.84 1.44 -5.55
C GLU A 122 16.15 2.60 -4.84
N TYR A 123 16.34 3.82 -5.32
CA TYR A 123 15.69 5.02 -4.76
C TYR A 123 14.20 5.04 -5.05
N PHE A 124 13.74 4.54 -6.20
CA PHE A 124 12.32 4.33 -6.47
C PHE A 124 11.67 3.44 -5.40
N ILE A 125 12.33 2.34 -5.02
CA ILE A 125 11.85 1.44 -3.97
C ILE A 125 11.83 2.15 -2.62
N ILE A 126 12.91 2.86 -2.27
CA ILE A 126 13.01 3.62 -1.01
C ILE A 126 11.90 4.67 -0.91
N TYR A 127 11.66 5.46 -1.96
CA TYR A 127 10.57 6.43 -1.99
C TYR A 127 9.20 5.78 -1.87
N SER A 128 9.01 4.63 -2.52
CA SER A 128 7.73 3.92 -2.45
C SER A 128 7.45 3.47 -1.00
N PHE A 129 8.46 2.94 -0.31
CA PHE A 129 8.36 2.56 1.10
C PHE A 129 8.23 3.75 2.06
N SER A 130 8.84 4.89 1.76
CA SER A 130 8.74 6.07 2.60
C SER A 130 7.31 6.61 2.61
N PHE A 131 6.62 6.64 1.47
CA PHE A 131 5.20 7.04 1.41
C PHE A 131 4.28 6.11 2.19
N ILE A 132 4.52 4.79 2.10
CA ILE A 132 3.82 3.81 2.94
C ILE A 132 4.04 4.11 4.43
N SER A 133 5.29 4.35 4.83
CA SER A 133 5.65 4.62 6.22
C SER A 133 4.99 5.88 6.74
N ILE A 134 4.99 6.96 5.95
CA ILE A 134 4.30 8.22 6.27
C ILE A 134 2.80 7.96 6.48
N ARG A 135 2.17 7.16 5.62
CA ARG A 135 0.75 6.81 5.76
C ARG A 135 0.46 6.06 7.06
N VAL A 136 1.27 5.05 7.39
CA VAL A 136 1.09 4.27 8.63
C VAL A 136 1.25 5.18 9.85
N LEU A 137 2.31 6.01 9.89
CA LEU A 137 2.52 6.99 10.95
C LEU A 137 1.34 7.97 11.06
N TRP A 138 0.82 8.45 9.93
CA TRP A 138 -0.34 9.33 9.91
C TRP A 138 -1.58 8.69 10.51
N VAL A 139 -1.86 7.42 10.19
CA VAL A 139 -2.99 6.68 10.77
C VAL A 139 -2.82 6.51 12.28
N ILE A 140 -1.62 6.14 12.74
CA ILE A 140 -1.31 6.01 14.18
C ILE A 140 -1.51 7.36 14.89
N MET A 141 -0.93 8.43 14.36
CA MET A 141 -1.05 9.76 14.94
C MET A 141 -2.50 10.22 15.03
N LYS A 142 -3.27 10.04 13.95
CA LYS A 142 -4.70 10.38 13.93
C LYS A 142 -5.50 9.60 14.98
N SER A 143 -5.22 8.31 15.13
CA SER A 143 -5.86 7.46 16.14
C SER A 143 -5.52 7.92 17.57
N LEU A 144 -4.25 8.23 17.85
CA LEU A 144 -3.80 8.71 19.16
C LEU A 144 -4.40 10.08 19.53
N ILE A 145 -4.47 11.03 18.59
CA ILE A 145 -5.06 12.36 18.82
C ILE A 145 -6.55 12.24 19.12
N LEU A 146 -7.29 11.42 18.36
CA LEU A 146 -8.72 11.18 18.59
C LEU A 146 -8.97 10.52 19.96
N LYS A 147 -8.13 9.56 20.35
CA LYS A 147 -8.22 8.92 21.67
C LYS A 147 -7.96 9.90 22.82
N LYS A 148 -6.99 10.82 22.66
CA LYS A 148 -6.70 11.88 23.63
C LYS A 148 -7.84 12.90 23.76
N ASN A 149 -8.48 13.27 22.66
CA ASN A 149 -9.63 14.18 22.68
C ASN A 149 -10.89 13.52 23.28
N HIS A 150 -11.15 12.24 23.00
CA HIS A 150 -12.21 11.49 23.67
C HIS A 150 -11.98 11.38 25.19
N PHE A 151 -10.74 11.15 25.63
CA PHE A 151 -10.41 11.09 27.04
C PHE A 151 -10.66 12.43 27.75
N LYS A 152 -10.22 13.56 27.16
CA LYS A 152 -10.49 14.91 27.70
C LYS A 152 -11.98 15.22 27.75
N PHE A 153 -12.75 14.85 26.73
CA PHE A 153 -14.19 15.08 26.70
C PHE A 153 -14.92 14.26 27.78
N TYR A 154 -14.52 13.00 27.98
CA TYR A 154 -15.08 12.14 29.04
C TYR A 154 -14.70 12.61 30.45
N THR A 155 -13.47 13.11 30.66
CA THR A 155 -13.09 13.66 31.97
C THR A 155 -13.85 14.95 32.27
N LEU A 156 -14.04 15.83 31.28
CA LEU A 156 -14.84 17.04 31.45
C LEU A 156 -16.32 16.71 31.72
N PHE A 157 -16.89 15.74 30.97
CA PHE A 157 -18.28 15.36 31.10
C PHE A 157 -18.58 14.62 32.41
N THR A 158 -17.67 13.77 32.90
CA THR A 158 -17.81 13.12 34.21
C THR A 158 -17.57 14.05 35.39
N VAL A 159 -16.78 15.12 35.23
CA VAL A 159 -16.65 16.18 36.25
C VAL A 159 -17.90 17.08 36.28
N PHE A 160 -18.51 17.37 35.13
CA PHE A 160 -19.73 18.19 35.06
C PHE A 160 -21.01 17.48 35.52
N PHE A 161 -21.12 16.16 35.37
CA PHE A 161 -22.29 15.37 35.79
C PHE A 161 -22.18 14.76 37.20
N LYS A 162 -21.18 15.17 37.99
CA LYS A 162 -21.00 14.75 39.40
C LYS A 162 -21.15 15.89 40.41
N ILE A 163 -21.63 17.05 39.96
CA ILE A 163 -22.10 18.18 40.78
C ILE A 163 -23.63 18.18 40.70
#